data_AF-A0A933WIA4-F1
#
_entry.id   AF-A0A933WIA4-F1
#
_cell.length_a   1.000
_cell.length_b   1.000
_cell.length_c   1.000
_cell.angle_alpha   90.00
_cell.angle_beta   90.00
_cell.angle_gamma   90.00
#
_symmetry.space_group_name_H-M   'P 1'
#
loop_
_entity.id
_entity.type
_entity.pdbx_description
1 polymer ?
#
loop_
_entity_poly.entity_id
_entity_poly.type
_entity_poly.pdbx_seq_one_letter_code
_entity_poly.pdbx_strand_id
1 'polypeptide(L)'
;MIKKLCLFFPFVFFLIHFFLPPDALAGENEDKGGPKEKYKIIGDINEAGRVRPVEVVKYFNYSCSHCYRFFQGEGQLLKRFGSEIRYSKVPIFWGKQTPYPAAAYYYALKNGKGEEINKAIFEAHFEKDLDVFDLKVLSVILQEHGLPVSINGEDWVKSKELRDQVEAGMQAADRYDVRETPSIVINGVIKVMPEHTGGDMPKILKRVEEAVVDLPR
;
A
#
# COMPACT_ATOMS: atom_id res chain seq x y z
N MET A 1 15.11 51.87 -62.62
CA MET A 1 16.08 51.21 -63.50
C MET A 1 17.35 50.84 -62.72
N ILE A 2 17.50 49.55 -62.44
CA ILE A 2 18.72 48.71 -62.38
C ILE A 2 20.09 49.38 -62.18
N LYS A 3 20.81 48.96 -61.11
CA LYS A 3 22.19 48.37 -61.05
C LYS A 3 22.81 48.72 -59.68
N LYS A 4 22.87 47.77 -58.72
CA LYS A 4 24.04 46.91 -58.37
C LYS A 4 25.37 47.68 -58.31
N LEU A 5 26.06 47.69 -57.17
CA LEU A 5 27.13 46.73 -56.85
C LEU A 5 27.88 47.10 -55.54
N CYS A 6 28.08 46.06 -54.73
CA CYS A 6 28.96 45.80 -53.57
C CYS A 6 29.98 46.86 -53.11
N LEU A 7 30.23 46.95 -51.79
CA LEU A 7 31.41 46.36 -51.13
C LEU A 7 31.56 46.73 -49.62
N PHE A 8 32.10 45.77 -48.85
CA PHE A 8 32.67 45.84 -47.48
C PHE A 8 31.73 45.94 -46.25
N PHE A 9 31.51 44.78 -45.59
CA PHE A 9 31.34 44.72 -44.13
C PHE A 9 32.05 43.47 -43.59
N PRO A 10 33.01 43.60 -42.66
CA PRO A 10 33.80 42.47 -42.19
C PRO A 10 33.10 41.72 -41.03
N PHE A 11 33.17 40.40 -41.10
CA PHE A 11 33.53 39.50 -40.00
C PHE A 11 33.05 39.87 -38.58
N VAL A 12 31.90 39.35 -38.15
CA VAL A 12 31.68 38.92 -36.76
C VAL A 12 30.79 37.67 -36.79
N PHE A 13 31.42 36.49 -36.83
CA PHE A 13 30.76 35.21 -36.55
C PHE A 13 30.52 35.13 -35.04
N PHE A 14 29.30 35.45 -34.59
CA PHE A 14 28.89 35.22 -33.20
C PHE A 14 28.55 33.73 -33.05
N LEU A 15 29.57 32.91 -32.78
CA LEU A 15 29.45 31.50 -32.40
C LEU A 15 28.85 31.44 -30.98
N ILE A 16 27.52 31.44 -30.90
CA ILE A 16 26.78 31.16 -29.66
C ILE A 16 27.07 29.70 -29.29
N HIS A 17 28.09 29.49 -28.46
CA HIS A 17 28.28 28.22 -27.75
C HIS A 17 27.16 28.11 -26.72
N PHE A 18 26.11 27.38 -27.10
CA PHE A 18 25.15 26.81 -26.19
C PHE A 18 25.93 25.83 -25.30
N PHE A 19 26.45 26.33 -24.17
CA PHE A 19 27.09 25.53 -23.14
C PHE A 19 25.97 24.75 -22.44
N LEU A 20 25.60 23.62 -23.02
CA LEU A 20 24.74 22.62 -22.41
C LEU A 20 25.58 21.95 -21.32
N PRO A 21 25.25 22.06 -20.02
CA PRO A 21 25.92 21.26 -19.01
C PRO A 21 25.61 19.77 -19.27
N PRO A 22 26.61 18.92 -19.52
CA PRO A 22 26.43 17.48 -19.44
C PRO A 22 26.46 17.15 -17.95
N ASP A 23 25.30 16.83 -17.37
CA ASP A 23 25.13 15.97 -16.19
C ASP A 23 23.78 16.27 -15.52
N ALA A 24 22.71 15.85 -16.18
CA ALA A 24 21.41 15.63 -15.53
C ALA A 24 20.61 14.56 -16.28
N LEU A 25 21.26 13.46 -16.67
CA LEU A 25 20.56 12.19 -16.75
C LEU A 25 20.73 11.55 -15.37
N ALA A 26 19.81 11.87 -14.46
CA ALA A 26 19.57 11.02 -13.32
C ALA A 26 19.17 9.66 -13.88
N GLY A 27 20.12 8.74 -13.94
CA GLY A 27 19.83 7.34 -14.20
C GLY A 27 18.87 6.87 -13.12
N GLU A 28 17.63 6.59 -13.50
CA GLU A 28 16.81 5.66 -12.74
C GLU A 28 17.64 4.39 -12.65
N ASN A 29 18.10 4.06 -11.43
CA ASN A 29 18.76 2.80 -11.17
C ASN A 29 17.76 1.71 -11.57
N GLU A 30 17.95 1.12 -12.75
CA GLU A 30 17.32 -0.13 -13.14
C GLU A 30 17.65 -1.11 -12.04
N ASP A 31 16.63 -1.41 -11.25
CA ASP A 31 16.62 -2.42 -10.24
C ASP A 31 16.92 -3.77 -10.90
N LYS A 32 18.19 -4.21 -10.80
CA LYS A 32 18.73 -5.42 -11.44
C LYS A 32 18.34 -6.71 -10.71
N GLY A 33 17.22 -6.70 -10.02
CA GLY A 33 16.73 -7.85 -9.31
C GLY A 33 15.91 -8.76 -10.21
N GLY A 34 16.32 -10.03 -10.31
CA GLY A 34 15.48 -11.07 -10.89
C GLY A 34 14.14 -11.20 -10.14
N PRO A 35 13.18 -12.01 -10.60
CA PRO A 35 11.85 -12.15 -9.98
C PRO A 35 11.90 -12.41 -8.46
N LYS A 36 12.94 -13.09 -7.97
CA LYS A 36 13.18 -13.38 -6.54
C LYS A 36 13.59 -12.17 -5.70
N GLU A 37 14.11 -11.10 -6.30
CA GLU A 37 14.43 -9.84 -5.61
C GLU A 37 13.23 -8.89 -5.57
N LYS A 38 12.26 -9.05 -6.48
CA LYS A 38 11.07 -8.18 -6.55
C LYS A 38 9.95 -8.62 -5.61
N TYR A 39 9.72 -9.93 -5.53
CA TYR A 39 8.71 -10.57 -4.69
C TYR A 39 9.01 -12.06 -4.50
N LYS A 40 8.37 -12.69 -3.52
CA LYS A 40 8.52 -14.11 -3.24
C LYS A 40 7.36 -14.91 -3.84
N ILE A 41 7.65 -15.93 -4.64
CA ILE A 41 6.66 -16.91 -5.10
C ILE A 41 6.61 -18.06 -4.08
N ILE A 42 5.41 -18.36 -3.58
CA ILE A 42 5.13 -19.35 -2.53
C ILE A 42 4.18 -20.48 -2.99
N GLY A 43 3.85 -20.53 -4.29
CA GLY A 43 2.98 -21.56 -4.90
C GLY A 43 3.17 -21.65 -6.42
N ASP A 44 2.21 -22.23 -7.13
CA ASP A 44 2.24 -22.32 -8.60
C ASP A 44 1.77 -21.00 -9.24
N ILE A 45 2.72 -20.32 -9.89
CA ILE A 45 2.47 -19.05 -10.58
C ILE A 45 1.50 -19.20 -11.76
N ASN A 46 1.45 -20.37 -12.42
CA ASN A 46 0.56 -20.62 -13.54
C ASN A 46 -0.89 -20.78 -13.09
N GLU A 47 -1.13 -21.41 -11.94
CA GLU A 47 -2.47 -21.51 -11.36
C GLU A 47 -3.00 -20.13 -10.97
N ALA A 48 -2.16 -19.32 -10.35
CA ALA A 48 -2.50 -17.95 -10.00
C ALA A 48 -2.75 -17.04 -11.19
N GLY A 49 -2.06 -17.29 -12.32
CA GLY A 49 -2.33 -16.63 -13.59
C GLY A 49 -3.79 -16.76 -14.05
N ARG A 50 -4.47 -17.85 -13.66
CA ARG A 50 -5.86 -18.14 -14.07
C ARG A 50 -6.93 -17.53 -13.17
N VAL A 51 -6.57 -17.01 -11.99
CA VAL A 51 -7.54 -16.46 -11.02
C VAL A 51 -7.81 -14.99 -11.34
N ARG A 52 -9.07 -14.66 -11.69
CA ARG A 52 -9.54 -13.29 -11.97
C ARG A 52 -10.92 -13.02 -11.33
N PRO A 53 -11.18 -11.78 -10.85
CA PRO A 53 -10.23 -10.68 -10.68
C PRO A 53 -9.08 -11.08 -9.74
N VAL A 54 -7.90 -10.48 -9.92
CA VAL A 54 -6.70 -10.82 -9.15
C VAL A 54 -6.93 -10.45 -7.69
N GLU A 55 -6.86 -11.43 -6.79
CA GLU A 55 -6.97 -11.18 -5.36
C GLU A 55 -5.68 -10.55 -4.84
N VAL A 56 -5.80 -9.40 -4.18
CA VAL A 56 -4.68 -8.69 -3.55
C VAL A 56 -5.05 -8.45 -2.09
N VAL A 57 -4.40 -9.17 -1.17
CA VAL A 57 -4.66 -9.10 0.27
C VAL A 57 -3.51 -8.39 0.96
N LYS A 58 -3.77 -7.22 1.55
CA LYS A 58 -2.80 -6.50 2.38
C LYS A 58 -2.97 -6.88 3.84
N TYR A 59 -1.95 -7.52 4.41
CA TYR A 59 -1.77 -7.69 5.85
C TYR A 59 -1.04 -6.48 6.43
N PHE A 60 -1.59 -5.87 7.47
CA PHE A 60 -1.06 -4.64 8.04
C PHE A 60 -1.28 -4.56 9.55
N ASN A 61 -0.56 -3.67 10.23
CA ASN A 61 -0.73 -3.40 11.65
C ASN A 61 -0.91 -1.90 11.88
N TYR A 62 -1.76 -1.51 12.83
CA TYR A 62 -2.02 -0.10 13.12
C TYR A 62 -0.86 0.65 13.79
N SER A 63 0.10 -0.06 14.40
CA SER A 63 1.33 0.52 14.95
C SER A 63 2.51 0.55 13.97
N CYS A 64 2.29 0.19 12.70
CA CYS A 64 3.33 0.07 11.69
C CYS A 64 3.41 1.32 10.80
N SER A 65 4.49 2.10 10.92
CA SER A 65 4.65 3.35 10.15
C SER A 65 4.70 3.12 8.64
N HIS A 66 5.26 1.98 8.21
CA HIS A 66 5.26 1.56 6.80
C HIS A 66 3.83 1.33 6.28
N CYS A 67 2.96 0.80 7.12
CA CYS A 67 1.57 0.51 6.80
C CYS A 67 0.77 1.80 6.63
N TYR A 68 1.03 2.80 7.48
CA TYR A 68 0.41 4.11 7.34
C TYR A 68 0.85 4.83 6.06
N ARG A 69 2.16 4.81 5.75
CA ARG A 69 2.69 5.33 4.48
C ARG A 69 2.14 4.58 3.26
N PHE A 70 2.00 3.24 3.34
CA PHE A 70 1.37 2.46 2.27
C PHE A 70 -0.08 2.90 2.04
N PHE A 71 -0.84 3.05 3.13
CA PHE A 71 -2.24 3.48 3.09
C PHE A 71 -2.40 4.83 2.37
N GLN A 72 -1.48 5.78 2.57
CA GLN A 72 -1.51 7.06 1.86
C GLN A 72 -1.30 6.92 0.34
N GLY A 73 -0.59 5.88 -0.12
CA GLY A 73 -0.32 5.64 -1.54
C GLY A 73 -1.24 4.62 -2.23
N GLU A 74 -1.94 3.76 -1.48
CA GLU A 74 -2.69 2.63 -2.05
C GLU A 74 -3.85 3.04 -2.97
N GLY A 75 -4.35 4.27 -2.84
CA GLY A 75 -5.35 4.82 -3.77
C GLY A 75 -4.85 4.88 -5.22
N GLN A 76 -3.54 4.95 -5.46
CA GLN A 76 -2.97 4.90 -6.81
C GLN A 76 -3.08 3.48 -7.39
N LEU A 77 -2.79 2.45 -6.59
CA LEU A 77 -2.96 1.05 -6.96
C LEU A 77 -4.41 0.75 -7.34
N LEU A 78 -5.36 1.21 -6.52
CA LEU A 78 -6.80 1.02 -6.77
C LEU A 78 -7.27 1.73 -8.03
N LYS A 79 -6.80 2.95 -8.29
CA LYS A 79 -7.10 3.69 -9.52
C LYS A 79 -6.52 3.01 -10.76
N ARG A 80 -5.32 2.45 -10.66
CA ARG A 80 -4.62 1.80 -11.76
C ARG A 80 -5.33 0.54 -12.23
N PHE A 81 -5.69 -0.35 -11.30
CA PHE A 81 -6.23 -1.66 -11.65
C PHE A 81 -7.76 -1.74 -11.60
N GLY A 82 -8.44 -0.87 -10.84
CA GLY A 82 -9.90 -0.83 -10.79
C GLY A 82 -10.52 -2.21 -10.52
N SER A 83 -11.36 -2.67 -11.44
CA SER A 83 -12.05 -3.96 -11.36
C SER A 83 -11.17 -5.18 -11.71
N GLU A 84 -9.94 -4.99 -12.17
CA GLU A 84 -9.00 -6.10 -12.44
C GLU A 84 -8.53 -6.78 -11.15
N ILE A 85 -8.58 -6.07 -10.01
CA ILE A 85 -8.19 -6.58 -8.70
C ILE A 85 -9.37 -6.61 -7.73
N ARG A 86 -9.35 -7.60 -6.84
CA ARG A 86 -10.12 -7.60 -5.59
C ARG A 86 -9.16 -7.27 -4.45
N TYR A 87 -9.14 -6.01 -4.04
CA TYR A 87 -8.27 -5.55 -2.96
C TYR A 87 -8.95 -5.72 -1.60
N SER A 88 -8.28 -6.37 -0.65
CA SER A 88 -8.77 -6.56 0.72
C SER A 88 -7.67 -6.24 1.73
N LYS A 89 -8.08 -5.87 2.95
CA LYS A 89 -7.19 -5.51 4.04
C LYS A 89 -7.44 -6.43 5.23
N VAL A 90 -6.36 -6.92 5.82
CA VAL A 90 -6.38 -7.80 6.98
C VAL A 90 -5.51 -7.18 8.07
N PRO A 91 -6.10 -6.50 9.07
CA PRO A 91 -5.37 -6.04 10.22
C PRO A 91 -4.87 -7.23 11.05
N ILE A 92 -3.59 -7.24 11.37
CA ILE A 92 -2.92 -8.23 12.20
C ILE A 92 -2.21 -7.55 13.37
N PHE A 93 -1.97 -8.31 14.43
CA PHE A 93 -1.37 -7.83 15.68
C PHE A 93 -0.43 -8.87 16.28
N TRP A 94 0.47 -8.43 17.15
CA TRP A 94 1.53 -9.29 17.70
C TRP A 94 1.74 -9.02 19.18
N GLY A 95 2.36 -9.99 19.87
CA GLY A 95 2.80 -9.83 21.25
C GLY A 95 1.65 -9.51 22.20
N LYS A 96 1.73 -8.36 22.89
CA LYS A 96 0.75 -7.91 23.89
C LYS A 96 -0.32 -6.97 23.33
N GLN A 97 -0.35 -6.75 22.01
CA GLN A 97 -1.38 -5.93 21.38
C GLN A 97 -2.77 -6.57 21.50
N THR A 98 -3.79 -5.74 21.62
CA THR A 98 -5.19 -6.17 21.67
C THR A 98 -5.75 -6.38 20.26
N PRO A 99 -6.81 -7.20 20.08
CA PRO A 99 -7.49 -7.36 18.80
C PRO A 99 -8.43 -6.20 18.44
N TYR A 100 -8.57 -5.20 19.32
CA TYR A 100 -9.63 -4.20 19.20
C TYR A 100 -9.57 -3.37 17.91
N PRO A 101 -8.39 -2.92 17.41
CA PRO A 101 -8.33 -2.20 16.14
C PRO A 101 -8.86 -3.02 14.96
N ALA A 102 -8.53 -4.32 14.94
CA ALA A 102 -9.01 -5.24 13.92
C ALA A 102 -10.53 -5.44 14.00
N ALA A 103 -11.06 -5.62 15.21
CA ALA A 103 -12.50 -5.71 15.44
C ALA A 103 -13.21 -4.40 15.02
N ALA A 104 -12.63 -3.23 15.31
CA ALA A 104 -13.22 -1.94 14.95
C ALA A 104 -13.28 -1.76 13.43
N TYR A 105 -12.20 -2.14 12.73
CA TYR A 105 -12.16 -2.15 11.27
C TYR A 105 -13.24 -3.06 10.69
N TYR A 106 -13.36 -4.30 11.17
CA TYR A 106 -14.36 -5.24 10.63
C TYR A 106 -15.80 -4.85 10.97
N TYR A 107 -16.03 -4.32 12.16
CA TYR A 107 -17.33 -3.75 12.53
C TYR A 107 -17.72 -2.60 11.59
N ALA A 108 -16.79 -1.68 11.34
CA ALA A 108 -17.00 -0.58 10.41
C ALA A 108 -17.21 -1.05 8.97
N LEU A 109 -16.44 -2.05 8.53
CA LEU A 109 -16.53 -2.64 7.20
C LEU A 109 -17.94 -3.22 6.95
N LYS A 110 -18.49 -3.95 7.92
CA LYS A 110 -19.87 -4.47 7.86
C LYS A 110 -20.92 -3.37 7.74
N ASN A 111 -20.63 -2.19 8.29
CA ASN A 111 -21.50 -1.01 8.24
C ASN A 111 -21.16 -0.04 7.09
N GLY A 112 -20.33 -0.46 6.13
CA GLY A 112 -19.98 0.36 4.96
C GLY A 112 -19.05 1.54 5.25
N LYS A 113 -18.40 1.56 6.42
CA LYS A 113 -17.50 2.64 6.88
C LYS A 113 -16.04 2.19 7.09
N GLY A 114 -15.67 1.09 6.44
CA GLY A 114 -14.37 0.43 6.66
C GLY A 114 -13.18 1.32 6.32
N GLU A 115 -13.25 2.08 5.23
CA GLU A 115 -12.15 2.96 4.81
C GLU A 115 -12.02 4.19 5.72
N GLU A 116 -13.14 4.82 6.12
CA GLU A 116 -13.11 5.96 7.04
C GLU A 116 -12.54 5.56 8.40
N ILE A 117 -12.99 4.44 8.95
CA ILE A 117 -12.51 3.96 10.26
C ILE A 117 -11.06 3.49 10.16
N ASN A 118 -10.66 2.82 9.07
CA ASN A 118 -9.26 2.47 8.87
C ASN A 118 -8.35 3.71 8.88
N LYS A 119 -8.75 4.77 8.17
CA LYS A 119 -8.05 6.06 8.18
C LYS A 119 -8.01 6.67 9.58
N ALA A 120 -9.15 6.75 10.25
CA ALA A 120 -9.27 7.38 11.56
C ALA A 120 -8.43 6.69 12.64
N ILE A 121 -8.34 5.35 12.62
CA ILE A 121 -7.48 4.59 13.53
C ILE A 121 -6.00 4.90 13.26
N PHE A 122 -5.57 4.92 11.99
CA PHE A 122 -4.19 5.28 11.66
C PHE A 122 -3.84 6.70 12.10
N GLU A 123 -4.69 7.68 11.82
CA GLU A 123 -4.49 9.08 12.21
C GLU A 123 -4.49 9.24 13.74
N ALA A 124 -5.37 8.52 14.45
CA ALA A 124 -5.39 8.50 15.90
C ALA A 124 -4.04 8.04 16.47
N HIS A 125 -3.44 6.99 15.90
CA HIS A 125 -2.15 6.49 16.36
C HIS A 125 -0.98 7.41 15.96
N PHE A 126 -0.86 7.77 14.67
CA PHE A 126 0.34 8.43 14.14
C PHE A 126 0.31 9.95 14.20
N GLU A 127 -0.86 10.58 14.26
CA GLU A 127 -0.98 12.04 14.25
C GLU A 127 -1.46 12.60 15.58
N LYS A 128 -2.20 11.81 16.37
CA LYS A 128 -2.78 12.24 17.65
C LYS A 128 -2.16 11.55 18.87
N ASP A 129 -1.22 10.63 18.66
CA ASP A 129 -0.52 9.88 19.72
C ASP A 129 -1.49 9.16 20.69
N LEU A 130 -2.60 8.65 20.16
CA LEU A 130 -3.58 7.88 20.94
C LEU A 130 -3.25 6.39 20.91
N ASP A 131 -3.46 5.73 22.06
CA ASP A 131 -3.36 4.27 22.13
C ASP A 131 -4.58 3.61 21.49
N VAL A 132 -4.45 3.27 20.21
CA VAL A 132 -5.50 2.60 19.45
C VAL A 132 -5.76 1.16 19.92
N PHE A 133 -4.90 0.57 20.76
CA PHE A 133 -5.16 -0.74 21.37
C PHE A 133 -6.02 -0.65 22.64
N ASP A 134 -6.39 0.56 23.07
CA ASP A 134 -7.40 0.81 24.09
C ASP A 134 -8.82 0.77 23.46
N LEU A 135 -9.70 -0.03 24.05
CA LEU A 135 -11.10 -0.16 23.65
C LEU A 135 -11.84 1.18 23.61
N LYS A 136 -11.57 2.05 24.60
CA LYS A 136 -12.25 3.34 24.77
C LYS A 136 -11.91 4.28 23.63
N VAL A 137 -10.63 4.34 23.23
CA VAL A 137 -10.18 5.15 22.09
C VAL A 137 -10.93 4.74 20.82
N LEU A 138 -11.00 3.45 20.54
CA LEU A 138 -11.71 2.95 19.36
C LEU A 138 -13.22 3.16 19.44
N SER A 139 -13.81 3.03 20.62
CA SER A 139 -15.25 3.25 20.80
C SER A 139 -15.63 4.72 20.56
N VAL A 140 -14.77 5.66 20.94
CA VAL A 140 -14.94 7.09 20.61
C VAL A 140 -14.83 7.31 19.09
N ILE A 141 -13.82 6.74 18.43
CA ILE A 141 -13.65 6.85 16.97
C ILE A 141 -14.89 6.32 16.23
N LEU A 142 -15.40 5.15 16.64
CA LEU A 142 -16.61 4.56 16.07
C LEU A 142 -17.83 5.49 16.24
N GLN A 143 -18.04 6.05 17.44
CA GLN A 143 -19.15 6.99 17.69
C GLN A 143 -19.04 8.28 16.89
N GLU A 144 -17.86 8.89 16.81
CA GLU A 144 -17.61 10.10 16.02
C GLU A 144 -17.93 9.88 14.53
N HIS A 145 -17.88 8.64 14.07
CA HIS A 145 -18.19 8.25 12.70
C HIS A 145 -19.61 7.66 12.55
N GLY A 146 -20.47 7.82 13.56
CA GLY A 146 -21.88 7.43 13.52
C GLY A 146 -22.13 5.93 13.68
N LEU A 147 -21.19 5.19 14.27
CA LEU A 147 -21.34 3.78 14.61
C LEU A 147 -21.61 3.63 16.12
N PRO A 148 -22.85 3.31 16.52
CA PRO A 148 -23.22 3.32 17.93
C PRO A 148 -22.65 2.10 18.66
N VAL A 149 -21.66 2.35 19.51
CA VAL A 149 -21.10 1.37 20.47
C VAL A 149 -21.03 1.98 21.86
N SER A 150 -21.12 1.18 22.91
CA SER A 150 -20.92 1.69 24.28
C SER A 150 -19.44 2.02 24.51
N ILE A 151 -19.13 3.23 24.98
CA ILE A 151 -17.74 3.70 25.21
C ILE A 151 -16.96 2.77 26.14
N ASN A 152 -17.64 2.22 27.15
CA ASN A 152 -17.06 1.33 28.15
C ASN A 152 -17.55 -0.12 27.96
N GLY A 153 -18.30 -0.41 26.89
CA GLY A 153 -18.91 -1.72 26.66
C GLY A 153 -18.08 -2.56 25.70
N GLU A 154 -17.85 -3.80 26.08
CA GLU A 154 -17.10 -4.77 25.28
C GLU A 154 -17.99 -5.60 24.34
N ASP A 155 -19.30 -5.36 24.31
CA ASP A 155 -20.25 -6.25 23.62
C ASP A 155 -19.95 -6.36 22.11
N TRP A 156 -19.56 -5.25 21.48
CA TRP A 156 -19.21 -5.25 20.06
C TRP A 156 -17.93 -6.06 19.80
N VAL A 157 -16.86 -5.90 20.58
CA VAL A 157 -15.64 -6.73 20.45
C VAL A 157 -15.84 -8.19 20.86
N LYS A 158 -16.83 -8.48 21.70
CA LYS A 158 -17.18 -9.85 22.11
C LYS A 158 -18.07 -10.58 21.12
N SER A 159 -18.60 -9.90 20.10
CA SER A 159 -19.36 -10.52 19.03
C SER A 159 -18.59 -11.71 18.44
N LYS A 160 -19.23 -12.89 18.43
CA LYS A 160 -18.65 -14.11 17.86
C LYS A 160 -18.21 -13.89 16.41
N GLU A 161 -19.04 -13.21 15.62
CA GLU A 161 -18.77 -12.90 14.22
C GLU A 161 -17.46 -12.10 14.06
N LEU A 162 -17.28 -11.04 14.84
CA LEU A 162 -16.08 -10.21 14.75
C LEU A 162 -14.85 -10.95 15.27
N ARG A 163 -14.99 -11.74 16.34
CA ARG A 163 -13.90 -12.58 16.86
C ARG A 163 -13.45 -13.61 15.84
N ASP A 164 -14.40 -14.31 15.21
CA ASP A 164 -14.10 -15.30 14.16
C ASP A 164 -13.41 -14.64 12.96
N GLN A 165 -13.83 -13.42 12.57
CA GLN A 165 -13.23 -12.69 11.46
C GLN A 165 -11.79 -12.23 11.77
N VAL A 166 -11.54 -11.73 12.98
CA VAL A 166 -10.18 -11.38 13.44
C VAL A 166 -9.29 -12.62 13.47
N GLU A 167 -9.79 -13.72 14.05
CA GLU A 167 -9.05 -14.99 14.13
C GLU A 167 -8.74 -15.56 12.74
N ALA A 168 -9.70 -15.54 11.81
CA ALA A 168 -9.49 -15.97 10.44
C ALA A 168 -8.42 -15.15 9.73
N GLY A 169 -8.36 -13.84 9.98
CA GLY A 169 -7.31 -12.96 9.48
C GLY A 169 -5.92 -13.33 10.02
N MET A 170 -5.82 -13.58 11.32
CA MET A 170 -4.58 -14.03 11.97
C MET A 170 -4.11 -15.39 11.46
N GLN A 171 -5.01 -16.36 11.31
CA GLN A 171 -4.70 -17.67 10.74
C GLN A 171 -4.28 -17.56 9.27
N ALA A 172 -4.89 -16.67 8.49
CA ALA A 172 -4.47 -16.44 7.11
C ALA A 172 -3.05 -15.85 7.05
N ALA A 173 -2.73 -14.90 7.94
CA ALA A 173 -1.39 -14.34 8.05
C ALA A 173 -0.35 -15.40 8.39
N ASP A 174 -0.65 -16.31 9.32
CA ASP A 174 0.22 -17.43 9.69
C ASP A 174 0.41 -18.42 8.51
N ARG A 175 -0.67 -18.79 7.80
CA ARG A 175 -0.60 -19.66 6.62
C ARG A 175 0.33 -19.13 5.53
N TYR A 176 0.40 -17.81 5.35
CA TYR A 176 1.28 -17.17 4.37
C TYR A 176 2.64 -16.73 4.95
N ASP A 177 2.92 -17.10 6.19
CA ASP A 177 4.14 -16.76 6.91
C ASP A 177 4.39 -15.23 6.90
N VAL A 178 3.36 -14.45 7.23
CA VAL A 178 3.45 -13.00 7.33
C VAL A 178 4.19 -12.64 8.62
N ARG A 179 5.46 -12.24 8.50
CA ARG A 179 6.35 -11.89 9.63
C ARG A 179 6.69 -10.40 9.72
N GLU A 180 6.30 -9.63 8.72
CA GLU A 180 6.50 -8.19 8.66
C GLU A 180 5.31 -7.51 7.97
N THR A 181 5.15 -6.21 8.19
CA THR A 181 4.04 -5.43 7.63
C THR A 181 4.50 -4.11 7.00
N PRO A 182 3.84 -3.65 5.92
CA PRO A 182 2.73 -4.32 5.24
C PRO A 182 3.22 -5.49 4.39
N SER A 183 2.56 -6.64 4.47
CA SER A 183 2.78 -7.77 3.57
C SER A 183 1.59 -7.90 2.64
N ILE A 184 1.83 -8.10 1.34
CA ILE A 184 0.79 -8.24 0.33
C ILE A 184 0.88 -9.64 -0.24
N VAL A 185 -0.24 -10.36 -0.24
CA VAL A 185 -0.38 -11.67 -0.86
C VAL A 185 -1.29 -11.54 -2.08
N ILE A 186 -0.81 -12.01 -3.24
CA ILE A 186 -1.50 -11.92 -4.53
C ILE A 186 -1.86 -13.33 -4.99
N ASN A 187 -3.16 -13.58 -5.22
CA ASN A 187 -3.73 -14.88 -5.59
C ASN A 187 -3.23 -16.06 -4.72
N GLY A 188 -2.88 -15.79 -3.46
CA GLY A 188 -2.33 -16.79 -2.53
C GLY A 188 -0.93 -17.31 -2.86
N VAL A 189 -0.25 -16.78 -3.89
CA VAL A 189 0.98 -17.39 -4.43
C VAL A 189 2.18 -16.44 -4.54
N ILE A 190 1.95 -15.12 -4.59
CA ILE A 190 3.03 -14.13 -4.61
C ILE A 190 2.92 -13.34 -3.32
N LYS A 191 4.06 -13.14 -2.65
CA LYS A 191 4.18 -12.34 -1.44
C LYS A 191 5.14 -11.18 -1.69
N VAL A 192 4.64 -9.97 -1.50
CA VAL A 192 5.40 -8.71 -1.54
C VAL A 192 5.51 -8.18 -0.12
N MET A 193 6.73 -7.97 0.36
CA MET A 193 7.01 -7.50 1.72
C MET A 193 8.08 -6.40 1.72
N PRO A 194 8.25 -5.64 2.83
CA PRO A 194 9.23 -4.57 2.95
C PRO A 194 10.68 -4.99 2.70
N GLU A 195 11.05 -6.24 2.99
CA GLU A 195 12.41 -6.74 2.75
C GLU A 195 12.86 -6.60 1.28
N HIS A 196 11.94 -6.69 0.30
CA HIS A 196 12.27 -6.57 -1.12
C HIS A 196 12.66 -5.15 -1.55
N THR A 197 12.48 -4.15 -0.70
CA THR A 197 12.75 -2.74 -1.03
C THR A 197 13.53 -1.99 0.04
N GLY A 198 13.96 -2.68 1.10
CA GLY A 198 14.56 -2.04 2.27
C GLY A 198 13.60 -1.10 3.02
N GLY A 199 12.28 -1.35 2.94
CA GLY A 199 11.25 -0.53 3.58
C GLY A 199 10.83 0.75 2.82
N ASP A 200 11.35 0.95 1.60
CA ASP A 200 10.94 2.05 0.72
C ASP A 200 9.51 1.81 0.20
N MET A 201 8.58 2.64 0.67
CA MET A 201 7.15 2.43 0.45
C MET A 201 6.68 2.67 -0.99
N PRO A 202 7.09 3.75 -1.67
CA PRO A 202 6.88 3.87 -3.11
C PRO A 202 7.35 2.64 -3.90
N LYS A 203 8.53 2.09 -3.56
CA LYS A 203 9.01 0.86 -4.21
C LYS A 203 8.12 -0.34 -3.91
N ILE A 204 7.62 -0.52 -2.68
CA ILE A 204 6.70 -1.65 -2.36
C ILE A 204 5.44 -1.56 -3.21
N LEU A 205 4.83 -0.38 -3.32
CA LEU A 205 3.65 -0.18 -4.18
C LEU A 205 3.95 -0.58 -5.62
N LYS A 206 5.09 -0.15 -6.16
CA LYS A 206 5.56 -0.57 -7.49
C LYS A 206 5.74 -2.08 -7.59
N ARG A 207 6.25 -2.77 -6.56
CA ARG A 207 6.37 -4.24 -6.55
C ARG A 207 5.02 -4.95 -6.58
N VAL A 208 4.02 -4.40 -5.90
CA VAL A 208 2.65 -4.93 -5.97
C VAL A 208 2.11 -4.80 -7.39
N GLU A 209 2.33 -3.65 -8.04
CA GLU A 209 1.93 -3.43 -9.42
C GLU A 209 2.64 -4.39 -10.40
N GLU A 210 3.96 -4.54 -10.27
CA GLU A 210 4.77 -5.47 -11.06
C GLU A 210 4.26 -6.92 -10.87
N ALA A 211 4.03 -7.35 -9.64
CA ALA A 211 3.54 -8.69 -9.35
C ALA A 211 2.16 -8.99 -9.96
N VAL A 212 1.25 -8.01 -10.02
CA VAL A 212 -0.05 -8.18 -10.70
C VAL A 212 0.13 -8.27 -12.21
N VAL A 213 1.02 -7.45 -12.80
CA VAL A 213 1.29 -7.43 -14.24
C VAL A 213 2.03 -8.69 -14.71
N ASP A 214 2.94 -9.21 -13.90
CA ASP A 214 3.77 -10.37 -14.20
C ASP A 214 3.01 -11.71 -14.13
N LEU A 215 1.77 -11.73 -13.61
CA LEU A 215 0.96 -12.94 -13.59
C LEU A 215 0.76 -13.47 -15.02
N PRO A 216 1.04 -14.76 -15.26
CA PRO A 216 0.84 -15.36 -16.58
C PRO A 216 -0.64 -15.24 -16.97
N ARG A 217 -0.89 -15.03 -18.26
CA ARG A 217 -2.23 -14.93 -18.85
C ARG A 217 -2.57 -16.20 -19.61
#